data_AF-A0A478FPY8-F1
#
_entry.id   AF-A0A478FPY8-F1
#
_cell.length_a   1.000
_cell.length_b   1.000
_cell.length_c   1.000
_cell.angle_alpha   90.00
_cell.angle_beta   90.00
_cell.angle_gamma   90.00
#
_symmetry.space_group_name_H-M   'P 1'
#
loop_
_entity.id
_entity.type
_entity.pdbx_description
1 polymer ?
#
loop_
_entity_poly.entity_id
_entity_poly.type
_entity_poly.pdbx_seq_one_letter_code
_entity_poly.pdbx_strand_id
1 'polypeptide(L)'
;MKYLLKNTKIVSTFGPSITFDLDLTTGTAPEELKNKVQCVVRDVISAGVNCVRYNFSHGQVAENTTRTMAIFNVQKEFISKQEGSSRRYLRSVVLLADTKGPEIRVFDMGKDGVSYNRDQEIIVSCIEQKTGSSEGFSVFDATGTYNMANDCVVGNLILVEDGKLTLEILEVDKERGFVKAKVKNTYLLKRNKRINLPGADYSMNFLSDKDTNDIKYAIDNGFEFVALSFANSRDDVMQVRNLIESYCKEKQIPNIMKVYSKIETLKACKNLDEIIDSSDGIMIARGDLGLEIPYYEVPYWTQQIIKKCRKLQKPAITATQMLDSLERNVVATRAEVSDVYRAAEMGSDCTMLSGETAQGQFPVLAVETMTNIVYESEKYFNSAKFEKLFYDEIFDSLDSGVKSQFEDFKKALSSVGGIQAIAMKGKSFSIKFLKALSALRMKINVFVFQIVENIEVCCGDPDWKNEDYLNAKVLSDLALYRGIDLVFVDGKTDSKSSCDMLKEYLSFYGKDCKYQSDVKTVLYFDEDEGKWRLSN
;
A
#
# COMPACT_ATOMS: atom_id res chain seq x y z
N MET A 1 -11.29 9.87 16.33
CA MET A 1 -10.25 9.00 15.70
C MET A 1 -9.22 8.71 16.76
N LYS A 2 -8.93 7.45 17.11
CA LYS A 2 -8.04 7.14 18.25
C LYS A 2 -6.59 7.58 18.02
N TYR A 3 -6.18 7.70 16.76
CA TYR A 3 -4.78 7.89 16.37
C TYR A 3 -4.61 8.88 15.20
N LEU A 4 -4.98 10.14 15.46
CA LEU A 4 -5.00 11.17 14.43
C LEU A 4 -3.60 11.65 14.02
N LEU A 5 -2.70 11.82 15.00
CA LEU A 5 -1.45 12.58 14.86
C LEU A 5 -0.20 11.74 14.52
N LYS A 6 -0.38 10.59 13.87
CA LYS A 6 0.75 9.75 13.42
C LYS A 6 1.21 10.19 12.03
N ASN A 7 2.52 10.29 11.85
CA ASN A 7 3.12 10.70 10.58
C ASN A 7 3.14 9.56 9.56
N THR A 8 3.55 8.37 9.98
CA THR A 8 3.65 7.17 9.14
C THR A 8 2.26 6.59 8.91
N LYS A 9 1.94 6.35 7.65
CA LYS A 9 0.62 5.91 7.22
C LYS A 9 0.49 4.40 7.35
N ILE A 10 -0.75 3.92 7.49
CA ILE A 10 -1.01 2.48 7.61
C ILE A 10 -1.87 2.03 6.43
N VAL A 11 -1.36 1.06 5.70
CA VAL A 11 -2.09 0.32 4.67
C VAL A 11 -2.62 -0.96 5.32
N SER A 12 -3.91 -1.24 5.18
CA SER A 12 -4.54 -2.44 5.73
C SER A 12 -5.20 -3.24 4.62
N THR A 13 -4.90 -4.53 4.54
CA THR A 13 -5.56 -5.42 3.58
C THR A 13 -6.92 -5.83 4.12
N PHE A 14 -7.99 -5.56 3.37
CA PHE A 14 -9.33 -6.04 3.73
C PHE A 14 -9.60 -7.40 3.11
N GLY A 15 -10.10 -8.30 3.94
CA GLY A 15 -10.34 -9.70 3.62
C GLY A 15 -11.49 -10.27 4.42
N PRO A 16 -11.66 -11.60 4.42
CA PRO A 16 -12.67 -12.32 5.18
C PRO A 16 -12.83 -11.94 6.66
N SER A 17 -11.77 -11.54 7.36
CA SER A 17 -11.89 -11.11 8.76
C SER A 17 -12.66 -9.80 8.96
N ILE A 18 -12.76 -8.99 7.90
CA ILE A 18 -13.53 -7.76 7.89
C ILE A 18 -14.95 -8.04 7.40
N THR A 19 -15.09 -8.89 6.38
CA THR A 19 -16.36 -9.20 5.70
C THR A 19 -17.11 -10.40 6.27
N PHE A 20 -16.48 -11.20 7.14
CA PHE A 20 -16.98 -12.45 7.72
C PHE A 20 -17.37 -13.52 6.69
N ASP A 21 -16.49 -13.80 5.72
CA ASP A 21 -16.69 -14.84 4.70
C ASP A 21 -18.07 -14.75 4.02
N LEU A 22 -18.42 -13.55 3.56
CA LEU A 22 -19.71 -13.28 2.91
C LEU A 22 -19.93 -14.19 1.70
N ASP A 23 -20.80 -15.20 1.87
CA ASP A 23 -21.28 -16.04 0.78
C ASP A 23 -22.37 -15.29 0.00
N LEU A 24 -21.94 -14.58 -1.05
CA LEU A 24 -22.82 -13.78 -1.91
C LEU A 24 -23.47 -14.61 -3.03
N THR A 25 -23.39 -15.94 -2.99
CA THR A 25 -24.06 -16.81 -3.98
C THR A 25 -25.59 -16.74 -3.90
N THR A 26 -26.15 -16.21 -2.80
CA THR A 26 -27.60 -16.15 -2.55
C THR A 26 -28.23 -14.74 -2.63
N GLY A 27 -27.45 -13.71 -2.98
CA GLY A 27 -27.93 -12.32 -3.08
C GLY A 27 -27.32 -11.37 -2.03
N THR A 28 -28.07 -10.34 -1.63
CA THR A 28 -27.61 -9.30 -0.69
C THR A 28 -27.41 -9.86 0.72
N ALA A 29 -26.31 -9.47 1.36
CA ALA A 29 -25.99 -9.85 2.74
C ALA A 29 -27.14 -9.51 3.73
N PRO A 30 -27.36 -10.33 4.78
CA PRO A 30 -28.28 -9.99 5.87
C PRO A 30 -27.91 -8.64 6.51
N GLU A 31 -28.93 -7.86 6.92
CA GLU A 31 -28.70 -6.50 7.44
C GLU A 31 -27.87 -6.48 8.73
N GLU A 32 -28.04 -7.47 9.61
CA GLU A 32 -27.20 -7.65 10.79
C GLU A 32 -25.72 -7.83 10.44
N LEU A 33 -25.44 -8.60 9.38
CA LEU A 33 -24.08 -8.84 8.91
C LEU A 33 -23.48 -7.56 8.32
N LYS A 34 -24.24 -6.81 7.51
CA LYS A 34 -23.80 -5.50 7.02
C LYS A 34 -23.46 -4.53 8.15
N ASN A 35 -24.30 -4.47 9.18
CA ASN A 35 -24.07 -3.64 10.37
C ASN A 35 -22.79 -4.06 11.10
N LYS A 36 -22.56 -5.37 11.25
CA LYS A 36 -21.33 -5.90 11.85
C LYS A 36 -20.08 -5.53 11.03
N VAL A 37 -20.13 -5.71 9.70
CA VAL A 37 -19.05 -5.30 8.79
C VAL A 37 -18.76 -3.81 8.90
N GLN A 38 -19.81 -2.97 8.85
CA GLN A 38 -19.67 -1.53 9.00
C GLN A 38 -19.02 -1.14 10.35
N CYS A 39 -19.37 -1.83 11.43
CA CYS A 39 -18.75 -1.60 12.74
C CYS A 39 -17.25 -1.92 12.74
N VAL A 40 -16.85 -3.07 12.18
CA VAL A 40 -15.42 -3.44 12.08
C VAL A 40 -14.67 -2.45 11.20
N VAL A 41 -15.22 -2.06 10.04
CA VAL A 41 -14.62 -1.06 9.16
C VAL A 41 -14.44 0.28 9.88
N ARG A 42 -15.46 0.73 10.62
CA ARG A 42 -15.39 1.94 11.45
C ARG A 42 -14.28 1.85 12.50
N ASP A 43 -14.16 0.72 13.17
CA ASP A 43 -13.18 0.53 14.23
C ASP A 43 -11.75 0.44 13.67
N VAL A 44 -11.56 -0.23 12.53
CA VAL A 44 -10.28 -0.32 11.81
C VAL A 44 -9.82 1.06 11.29
N ILE A 45 -10.71 1.83 10.65
CA ILE A 45 -10.39 3.20 10.24
C ILE A 45 -10.07 4.07 11.45
N SER A 46 -10.86 3.94 12.53
CA SER A 46 -10.64 4.66 13.79
C SER A 46 -9.33 4.30 14.48
N ALA A 47 -8.84 3.07 14.29
CA ALA A 47 -7.57 2.57 14.79
C ALA A 47 -6.35 3.09 14.00
N GLY A 48 -6.55 3.75 12.86
CA GLY A 48 -5.50 4.51 12.18
C GLY A 48 -5.20 4.10 10.73
N VAL A 49 -6.06 3.33 10.07
CA VAL A 49 -5.90 3.03 8.64
C VAL A 49 -6.00 4.30 7.80
N ASN A 50 -5.09 4.44 6.85
CA ASN A 50 -5.08 5.50 5.84
C ASN A 50 -5.43 4.98 4.45
N CYS A 51 -5.08 3.73 4.17
CA CYS A 51 -5.34 3.10 2.88
C CYS A 51 -5.83 1.67 3.06
N VAL A 52 -6.87 1.32 2.32
CA VAL A 52 -7.40 -0.03 2.28
C VAL A 52 -6.88 -0.72 1.01
N ARG A 53 -6.10 -1.77 1.20
CA ARG A 53 -5.61 -2.64 0.13
C ARG A 53 -6.61 -3.76 -0.14
N TYR A 54 -6.88 -3.97 -1.42
CA TYR A 54 -7.64 -5.11 -1.92
C TYR A 54 -6.64 -6.00 -2.66
N ASN A 55 -6.51 -7.24 -2.23
CA ASN A 55 -5.64 -8.20 -2.90
C ASN A 55 -6.43 -8.95 -3.97
N PHE A 56 -6.25 -8.59 -5.24
CA PHE A 56 -7.02 -9.16 -6.35
C PHE A 56 -6.55 -10.58 -6.74
N SER A 57 -5.50 -11.11 -6.11
CA SER A 57 -5.19 -12.55 -6.13
C SER A 57 -6.32 -13.40 -5.55
N HIS A 58 -7.16 -12.78 -4.70
CA HIS A 58 -8.27 -13.40 -3.99
C HIS A 58 -9.52 -12.51 -4.04
N GLY A 59 -10.68 -13.07 -3.72
CA GLY A 59 -11.94 -12.32 -3.65
C GLY A 59 -12.68 -12.22 -4.99
N GLN A 60 -14.00 -12.19 -4.90
CA GLN A 60 -14.90 -12.02 -6.03
C GLN A 60 -15.35 -10.55 -6.13
N VAL A 61 -15.78 -10.12 -7.32
CA VAL A 61 -16.28 -8.75 -7.56
C VAL A 61 -17.33 -8.34 -6.52
N ALA A 62 -18.27 -9.22 -6.20
CA ALA A 62 -19.34 -8.94 -5.24
C ALA A 62 -18.81 -8.66 -3.81
N GLU A 63 -17.76 -9.36 -3.39
CA GLU A 63 -17.14 -9.14 -2.08
C GLU A 63 -16.42 -7.79 -2.03
N ASN A 64 -15.68 -7.46 -3.10
CA ASN A 64 -15.02 -6.16 -3.23
C ASN A 64 -16.03 -5.01 -3.20
N THR A 65 -17.15 -5.13 -3.92
CA THR A 65 -18.24 -4.15 -3.87
C THR A 65 -18.79 -3.97 -2.46
N THR A 66 -18.99 -5.06 -1.71
CA THR A 66 -19.49 -4.98 -0.32
C THR A 66 -18.50 -4.26 0.60
N ARG A 67 -17.20 -4.55 0.48
CA ARG A 67 -16.13 -3.87 1.23
C ARG A 67 -16.14 -2.37 0.95
N THR A 68 -16.26 -1.99 -0.31
CA THR A 68 -16.25 -0.59 -0.73
C THR A 68 -17.47 0.15 -0.18
N MET A 69 -18.65 -0.46 -0.28
CA MET A 69 -19.89 0.09 0.27
C MET A 69 -19.79 0.34 1.78
N ALA A 70 -19.21 -0.59 2.53
CA ALA A 70 -19.03 -0.45 3.97
C ALA A 70 -18.11 0.72 4.32
N ILE A 71 -17.02 0.91 3.56
CA ILE A 71 -16.12 2.06 3.73
C ILE A 71 -16.88 3.38 3.48
N PHE A 72 -17.64 3.46 2.38
CA PHE A 72 -18.42 4.66 2.06
C PHE A 72 -19.48 4.95 3.12
N ASN A 73 -20.18 3.94 3.64
CA ASN A 73 -21.17 4.11 4.71
C ASN A 73 -20.52 4.64 5.99
N VAL A 74 -19.34 4.15 6.36
CA VAL A 74 -18.58 4.68 7.51
C VAL A 74 -18.14 6.13 7.29
N GLN A 75 -17.70 6.48 6.08
CA GLN A 75 -17.33 7.87 5.78
C GLN A 75 -18.55 8.81 5.86
N LYS A 76 -19.72 8.38 5.35
CA LYS A 76 -21.00 9.10 5.54
C LYS A 76 -21.37 9.24 7.01
N GLU A 77 -21.21 8.18 7.80
CA GLU A 77 -21.44 8.22 9.26
C GLU A 77 -20.54 9.25 9.95
N PHE A 78 -19.28 9.39 9.54
CA PHE A 78 -18.38 10.41 10.09
C PHE A 78 -18.81 11.83 9.72
N ILE A 79 -19.33 12.05 8.53
CA ILE A 79 -19.85 13.35 8.09
C ILE A 79 -21.13 13.69 8.83
N SER A 80 -22.09 12.76 8.94
CA SER A 80 -23.40 13.01 9.55
C SER A 80 -23.31 13.33 11.04
N LYS A 81 -22.32 12.77 11.75
CA LYS A 81 -22.01 13.13 13.15
C LYS A 81 -21.63 14.61 13.37
N GLN A 82 -21.35 15.34 12.29
CA GLN A 82 -21.00 16.76 12.31
C GLN A 82 -22.15 17.65 11.80
N GLU A 83 -23.35 17.09 11.57
CA GLU A 83 -24.54 17.87 11.20
C GLU A 83 -24.82 19.01 12.20
N GLY A 84 -25.19 20.17 11.67
CA GLY A 84 -25.38 21.39 12.46
C GLY A 84 -24.10 22.16 12.81
N SER A 85 -22.92 21.63 12.47
CA SER A 85 -21.64 22.34 12.63
C SER A 85 -21.40 23.37 11.54
N SER A 86 -20.48 24.32 11.78
CA SER A 86 -20.18 25.36 10.79
C SER A 86 -19.55 24.82 9.50
N ARG A 87 -18.79 23.72 9.62
CA ARG A 87 -18.28 22.91 8.52
C ARG A 87 -18.24 21.44 8.94
N ARG A 88 -18.22 20.57 7.93
CA ARG A 88 -18.04 19.13 8.08
C ARG A 88 -16.68 18.75 7.50
N TYR A 89 -16.04 17.79 8.14
CA TYR A 89 -14.70 17.34 7.80
C TYR A 89 -14.69 15.84 7.55
N LEU A 90 -13.85 15.39 6.62
CA LEU A 90 -13.62 13.97 6.37
C LEU A 90 -12.12 13.73 6.18
N ARG A 91 -11.54 12.85 7.01
CA ARG A 91 -10.18 12.38 6.78
C ARG A 91 -10.17 11.46 5.55
N SER A 92 -9.23 11.67 4.65
CA SER A 92 -9.08 10.81 3.47
C SER A 92 -8.73 9.36 3.88
N VAL A 93 -9.46 8.41 3.29
CA VAL A 93 -9.14 6.98 3.29
C VAL A 93 -9.21 6.53 1.84
N VAL A 94 -8.11 6.00 1.33
CA VAL A 94 -7.90 5.70 -0.09
C VAL A 94 -7.82 4.20 -0.36
N LEU A 95 -8.11 3.79 -1.58
CA LEU A 95 -8.15 2.38 -2.00
C LEU A 95 -6.96 2.04 -2.88
N LEU A 96 -6.38 0.86 -2.64
CA LEU A 96 -5.27 0.31 -3.41
C LEU A 96 -5.63 -1.07 -3.96
N ALA A 97 -5.58 -1.21 -5.28
CA ALA A 97 -5.77 -2.48 -5.98
C ALA A 97 -4.40 -3.17 -6.14
N ASP A 98 -4.18 -4.29 -5.45
CA ASP A 98 -2.96 -5.08 -5.60
C ASP A 98 -3.19 -6.21 -6.60
N THR A 99 -2.51 -6.10 -7.74
CA THR A 99 -2.60 -7.04 -8.86
C THR A 99 -2.02 -8.39 -8.50
N LYS A 100 -2.47 -9.44 -9.19
CA LYS A 100 -1.99 -10.79 -8.95
C LYS A 100 -0.58 -10.97 -9.52
N GLY A 101 -0.37 -10.46 -10.72
CA GLY A 101 0.88 -10.59 -11.46
C GLY A 101 1.13 -12.02 -11.98
N PRO A 102 2.27 -12.23 -12.65
CA PRO A 102 2.65 -13.53 -13.19
C PRO A 102 3.00 -14.48 -12.04
N GLU A 103 2.42 -15.68 -12.03
CA GLU A 103 2.73 -16.71 -11.04
C GLU A 103 2.73 -18.10 -11.65
N ILE A 104 3.60 -18.96 -11.09
CA ILE A 104 3.71 -20.37 -11.44
C ILE A 104 3.14 -21.18 -10.29
N ARG A 105 2.36 -22.22 -10.59
CA ARG A 105 1.77 -23.10 -9.58
C ARG A 105 1.94 -24.56 -9.92
N VAL A 106 1.95 -25.38 -8.87
CA VAL A 106 1.80 -26.84 -8.95
C VAL A 106 0.41 -27.16 -9.47
N PHE A 107 0.33 -27.95 -10.54
CA PHE A 107 -0.92 -28.31 -11.22
C PHE A 107 -1.87 -29.11 -10.34
N ASP A 108 -1.65 -30.41 -10.22
CA ASP A 108 -2.48 -31.30 -9.42
C ASP A 108 -1.63 -32.35 -8.72
N MET A 109 -2.05 -32.74 -7.51
CA MET A 109 -1.37 -33.71 -6.65
C MET A 109 -2.34 -34.79 -6.13
N GLY A 110 -3.54 -34.89 -6.71
CA GLY A 110 -4.60 -35.73 -6.19
C GLY A 110 -5.14 -35.22 -4.84
N LYS A 111 -6.05 -36.01 -4.25
CA LYS A 111 -6.80 -35.61 -3.04
C LYS A 111 -5.90 -35.49 -1.80
N ASP A 112 -5.00 -36.44 -1.62
CA ASP A 112 -4.20 -36.57 -0.39
C ASP A 112 -2.84 -35.84 -0.50
N GLY A 113 -2.46 -35.40 -1.70
CA GLY A 113 -1.12 -34.90 -2.00
C GLY A 113 -0.10 -36.02 -2.16
N VAL A 114 1.16 -35.64 -2.45
CA VAL A 114 2.28 -36.60 -2.58
C VAL A 114 3.44 -36.14 -1.70
N SER A 115 4.02 -37.09 -0.96
CA SER A 115 5.18 -36.83 -0.13
C SER A 115 6.46 -37.03 -0.94
N TYR A 116 7.34 -36.03 -0.90
CA TYR A 116 8.69 -36.12 -1.43
C TYR A 116 9.67 -36.22 -0.26
N ASN A 117 10.62 -37.14 -0.36
CA ASN A 117 11.63 -37.36 0.66
C ASN A 117 12.91 -36.61 0.35
N ARG A 118 13.62 -36.16 1.38
CA ARG A 118 14.95 -35.58 1.22
C ARG A 118 15.86 -36.51 0.41
N ASP A 119 16.68 -35.91 -0.45
CA ASP A 119 17.63 -36.54 -1.37
C ASP A 119 17.01 -37.33 -2.53
N GLN A 120 15.69 -37.42 -2.62
CA GLN A 120 14.99 -37.99 -3.77
C GLN A 120 15.19 -37.13 -5.03
N GLU A 121 15.38 -37.78 -6.17
CA GLU A 121 15.35 -37.14 -7.49
C GLU A 121 13.93 -37.23 -8.07
N ILE A 122 13.44 -36.11 -8.59
CA ILE A 122 12.11 -36.00 -9.21
C ILE A 122 12.20 -35.24 -10.52
N ILE A 123 11.16 -35.38 -11.36
CA ILE A 123 10.99 -34.62 -12.59
C ILE A 123 9.83 -33.63 -12.43
N VAL A 124 10.11 -32.36 -12.68
CA VAL A 124 9.08 -31.33 -12.80
C VAL A 124 8.74 -31.15 -14.26
N SER A 125 7.50 -31.46 -14.64
CA SER A 125 6.99 -31.26 -16.00
C SER A 125 6.45 -29.85 -16.17
N CYS A 126 6.99 -29.14 -17.15
CA CYS A 126 6.75 -27.71 -17.38
C CYS A 126 5.83 -27.43 -18.57
N ILE A 127 5.50 -28.45 -19.36
CA ILE A 127 4.59 -28.34 -20.52
C ILE A 127 3.41 -29.29 -20.32
N GLU A 128 3.68 -30.59 -20.16
CA GLU A 128 2.62 -31.58 -20.03
C GLU A 128 2.07 -31.61 -18.60
N GLN A 129 0.76 -31.39 -18.47
CA GLN A 129 0.05 -31.39 -17.20
C GLN A 129 -0.39 -32.80 -16.82
N LYS A 130 0.23 -33.37 -15.79
CA LYS A 130 -0.08 -34.68 -15.20
C LYS A 130 -0.28 -34.52 -13.71
N THR A 131 -1.18 -35.33 -13.14
CA THR A 131 -1.31 -35.44 -11.69
C THR A 131 0.01 -35.96 -11.11
N GLY A 132 0.49 -35.29 -10.06
CA GLY A 132 1.75 -35.63 -9.41
C GLY A 132 1.78 -37.05 -8.85
N SER A 133 2.97 -37.64 -8.86
CA SER A 133 3.27 -38.98 -8.35
C SER A 133 4.60 -38.95 -7.58
N SER A 134 5.04 -40.10 -7.08
CA SER A 134 6.36 -40.24 -6.47
C SER A 134 7.51 -39.91 -7.44
N GLU A 135 7.29 -39.91 -8.75
CA GLU A 135 8.33 -39.58 -9.74
C GLU A 135 8.46 -38.06 -9.97
N GLY A 136 7.46 -37.27 -9.59
CA GLY A 136 7.45 -35.82 -9.77
C GLY A 136 6.05 -35.23 -9.98
N PHE A 137 5.98 -34.00 -10.49
CA PHE A 137 4.72 -33.27 -10.64
C PHE A 137 4.78 -32.29 -11.82
N SER A 138 3.62 -31.78 -12.23
CA SER A 138 3.53 -30.75 -13.28
C SER A 138 3.26 -29.36 -12.71
N VAL A 139 3.67 -28.34 -13.47
CA VAL A 139 3.43 -26.93 -13.17
C VAL A 139 2.60 -26.27 -14.26
N PHE A 140 1.98 -25.13 -13.93
CA PHE A 140 1.22 -24.32 -14.86
C PHE A 140 1.21 -22.85 -14.43
N ASP A 141 0.92 -21.98 -15.39
CA ASP A 141 0.63 -20.56 -15.19
C ASP A 141 -0.84 -20.26 -15.55
N ALA A 142 -1.23 -18.99 -15.57
CA ALA A 142 -2.60 -18.59 -15.92
C ALA A 142 -2.98 -18.91 -17.38
N THR A 143 -2.03 -18.92 -18.32
CA THR A 143 -2.30 -19.25 -19.73
C THR A 143 -2.29 -20.75 -20.00
N GLY A 144 -1.62 -21.53 -19.15
CA GLY A 144 -1.42 -22.97 -19.33
C GLY A 144 -0.45 -23.31 -20.46
N THR A 145 0.27 -22.33 -21.00
CA THR A 145 1.19 -22.48 -22.14
C THR A 145 2.63 -22.14 -21.80
N TYR A 146 2.89 -21.58 -20.62
CA TYR A 146 4.23 -21.22 -20.19
C TYR A 146 5.10 -22.45 -19.86
N ASN A 147 6.29 -22.50 -20.46
CA ASN A 147 7.29 -23.53 -20.19
C ASN A 147 8.32 -23.05 -19.16
N MET A 148 8.10 -23.39 -17.89
CA MET A 148 9.00 -23.06 -16.77
C MET A 148 10.46 -23.49 -17.00
N ALA A 149 10.73 -24.57 -17.75
CA ALA A 149 12.08 -25.04 -18.00
C ALA A 149 12.95 -24.00 -18.74
N ASN A 150 12.33 -23.06 -19.47
CA ASN A 150 13.05 -21.98 -20.15
C ASN A 150 13.82 -21.07 -19.18
N ASP A 151 13.31 -20.93 -17.96
CA ASP A 151 13.75 -19.97 -16.96
C ASP A 151 14.55 -20.65 -15.83
N CYS A 152 14.61 -21.99 -15.85
CA CYS A 152 15.41 -22.79 -14.94
C CYS A 152 16.89 -22.80 -15.34
N VAL A 153 17.77 -22.74 -14.33
CA VAL A 153 19.23 -22.82 -14.48
C VAL A 153 19.76 -23.93 -13.58
N VAL A 154 20.63 -24.80 -14.11
CA VAL A 154 21.25 -25.90 -13.34
C VAL A 154 22.01 -25.34 -12.15
N GLY A 155 21.85 -25.95 -10.98
CA GLY A 155 22.42 -25.53 -9.71
C GLY A 155 21.56 -24.51 -8.93
N ASN A 156 20.59 -23.87 -9.58
CA ASN A 156 19.64 -22.99 -8.87
C ASN A 156 18.57 -23.81 -8.12
N LEU A 157 17.82 -23.11 -7.27
CA LEU A 157 16.73 -23.69 -6.49
C LEU A 157 15.37 -23.50 -7.18
N ILE A 158 14.45 -24.42 -6.91
CA ILE A 158 13.01 -24.23 -7.09
C ILE A 158 12.40 -24.25 -5.69
N LEU A 159 11.71 -23.18 -5.33
CA LEU A 159 11.00 -23.07 -4.06
C LEU A 159 9.52 -23.31 -4.29
N VAL A 160 8.95 -24.26 -3.57
CA VAL A 160 7.53 -24.60 -3.66
C VAL A 160 6.85 -24.30 -2.33
N GLU A 161 5.69 -23.65 -2.40
CA GLU A 161 4.92 -23.17 -1.24
C GLU A 161 5.77 -22.30 -0.31
N ASP A 162 6.29 -21.20 -0.84
CA ASP A 162 7.10 -20.21 -0.10
C ASP A 162 8.34 -20.86 0.56
N GLY A 163 8.96 -21.83 -0.14
CA GLY A 163 10.18 -22.52 0.28
C GLY A 163 9.99 -23.73 1.20
N LYS A 164 8.74 -24.09 1.56
CA LYS A 164 8.48 -25.28 2.39
C LYS A 164 8.93 -26.59 1.75
N LEU A 165 8.94 -26.66 0.43
CA LEU A 165 9.67 -27.68 -0.31
C LEU A 165 10.70 -26.99 -1.20
N THR A 166 11.96 -27.35 -1.01
CA THR A 166 13.08 -26.83 -1.79
C THR A 166 13.64 -27.93 -2.68
N LEU A 167 13.79 -27.63 -3.96
CA LEU A 167 14.42 -28.50 -4.95
C LEU A 167 15.69 -27.83 -5.49
N GLU A 168 16.73 -28.60 -5.74
CA GLU A 168 17.95 -28.17 -6.43
C GLU A 168 17.94 -28.71 -7.86
N ILE A 169 18.09 -27.84 -8.84
CA ILE A 169 18.02 -28.20 -10.26
C ILE A 169 19.29 -28.96 -10.65
N LEU A 170 19.13 -30.20 -11.11
CA LEU A 170 20.23 -31.05 -11.58
C LEU A 170 20.39 -30.98 -13.11
N GLU A 171 19.27 -30.95 -13.83
CA GLU A 171 19.24 -30.97 -15.30
C GLU A 171 18.00 -30.23 -15.81
N VAL A 172 18.13 -29.58 -16.96
CA VAL A 172 17.03 -28.86 -17.63
C VAL A 172 16.97 -29.28 -19.10
N ASP A 173 15.84 -29.82 -19.52
CA ASP A 173 15.51 -30.11 -20.91
C ASP A 173 14.40 -29.14 -21.35
N LYS A 174 14.78 -28.09 -22.08
CA LYS A 174 13.85 -27.03 -22.51
C LYS A 174 12.90 -27.49 -23.61
N GLU A 175 13.35 -28.39 -24.50
CA GLU A 175 12.55 -28.88 -25.62
C GLU A 175 11.43 -29.81 -25.15
N ARG A 176 11.74 -30.71 -24.22
CA ARG A 176 10.72 -31.57 -23.58
C ARG A 176 9.94 -30.87 -22.47
N GLY A 177 10.48 -29.77 -21.94
CA GLY A 177 9.91 -29.05 -20.80
C GLY A 177 10.06 -29.84 -19.51
N PHE A 178 11.22 -30.44 -19.26
CA PHE A 178 11.50 -31.20 -18.04
C PHE A 178 12.62 -30.57 -17.23
N VAL A 179 12.42 -30.53 -15.92
CA VAL A 179 13.46 -30.16 -14.96
C VAL A 179 13.68 -31.32 -14.02
N LYS A 180 14.85 -31.93 -14.07
CA LYS A 180 15.27 -32.94 -13.08
C LYS A 180 15.81 -32.22 -11.86
N ALA A 181 15.28 -32.52 -10.69
CA ALA A 181 15.66 -31.82 -9.47
C ALA A 181 15.81 -32.76 -8.27
N LYS A 182 16.70 -32.39 -7.35
CA LYS A 182 16.93 -33.09 -6.09
C LYS A 182 16.18 -32.41 -4.95
N VAL A 183 15.39 -33.18 -4.21
CA VAL A 183 14.62 -32.71 -3.06
C VAL A 183 15.55 -32.43 -1.87
N LYS A 184 15.50 -31.22 -1.30
CA LYS A 184 16.38 -30.80 -0.19
C LYS A 184 15.79 -31.07 1.19
N ASN A 185 14.47 -31.27 1.27
CA ASN A 185 13.78 -31.55 2.52
C ASN A 185 12.52 -32.39 2.28
N THR A 186 12.10 -33.16 3.30
CA THR A 186 10.87 -33.94 3.21
C THR A 186 9.65 -33.03 3.34
N TYR A 187 8.67 -33.16 2.44
CA TYR A 187 7.45 -32.36 2.44
C TYR A 187 6.28 -33.07 1.75
N LEU A 188 5.06 -32.89 2.29
CA LEU A 188 3.82 -33.32 1.64
C LEU A 188 3.31 -32.20 0.72
N LEU A 189 3.51 -32.35 -0.58
CA LEU A 189 3.07 -31.38 -1.56
C LEU A 189 1.59 -31.59 -1.92
N LYS A 190 0.84 -30.48 -1.91
CA LYS A 190 -0.57 -30.43 -2.35
C LYS A 190 -0.68 -29.65 -3.66
N ARG A 191 -1.86 -29.70 -4.30
CA ARG A 191 -2.16 -28.96 -5.53
C ARG A 191 -2.14 -27.44 -5.33
N ASN A 192 -2.01 -26.71 -6.44
CA ASN A 192 -2.17 -25.26 -6.53
C ASN A 192 -1.23 -24.44 -5.63
N LYS A 193 -0.07 -25.00 -5.28
CA LYS A 193 0.97 -24.34 -4.49
C LYS A 193 1.87 -23.50 -5.38
N ARG A 194 2.24 -22.31 -4.90
CA ARG A 194 3.10 -21.39 -5.66
C ARG A 194 4.51 -21.95 -5.83
N ILE A 195 5.13 -21.55 -6.93
CA ILE A 195 6.51 -21.85 -7.27
C ILE A 195 7.25 -20.54 -7.50
N ASN A 196 8.43 -20.44 -6.90
CA ASN A 196 9.38 -19.35 -7.12
C ASN A 196 10.67 -19.95 -7.68
N LEU A 197 11.30 -19.22 -8.60
CA LEU A 197 12.58 -19.51 -9.20
C LEU A 197 13.57 -18.40 -8.82
N PRO A 198 14.23 -18.48 -7.65
CA PRO A 198 15.08 -17.40 -7.16
C PRO A 198 16.12 -16.95 -8.18
N GLY A 199 16.06 -15.66 -8.52
CA GLY A 199 17.00 -15.03 -9.45
C GLY A 199 16.78 -15.35 -10.93
N ALA A 200 15.70 -16.04 -11.29
CA ALA A 200 15.32 -16.27 -12.67
C ALA A 200 14.84 -14.98 -13.36
N ASP A 201 15.04 -14.91 -14.67
CA ASP A 201 14.40 -13.91 -15.52
C ASP A 201 13.16 -14.55 -16.16
N TYR A 202 12.00 -14.29 -15.57
CA TYR A 202 10.74 -14.91 -15.99
C TYR A 202 10.38 -14.47 -17.42
N SER A 203 10.19 -15.42 -18.32
CA SER A 203 9.77 -15.21 -19.71
C SER A 203 8.25 -15.09 -19.90
N MET A 204 7.49 -15.08 -18.79
CA MET A 204 6.05 -14.83 -18.80
C MET A 204 5.72 -13.40 -19.20
N ASN A 205 4.56 -13.21 -19.82
CA ASN A 205 3.99 -11.88 -20.01
C ASN A 205 3.72 -11.24 -18.64
N PHE A 206 4.10 -9.98 -18.49
CA PHE A 206 3.94 -9.25 -17.24
C PHE A 206 2.46 -9.07 -16.84
N LEU A 207 1.61 -8.69 -17.80
CA LEU A 207 0.17 -8.53 -17.59
C LEU A 207 -0.62 -9.73 -18.12
N SER A 208 -1.41 -10.34 -17.24
CA SER A 208 -2.43 -11.30 -17.64
C SER A 208 -3.75 -10.60 -18.02
N ASP A 209 -4.66 -11.32 -18.68
CA ASP A 209 -6.03 -10.86 -18.92
C ASP A 209 -6.75 -10.52 -17.62
N LYS A 210 -6.48 -11.31 -16.57
CA LYS A 210 -7.04 -11.06 -15.23
C LYS A 210 -6.53 -9.73 -14.68
N ASP A 211 -5.21 -9.50 -14.66
CA ASP A 211 -4.65 -8.23 -14.18
C ASP A 211 -5.18 -7.03 -14.98
N THR A 212 -5.31 -7.19 -16.30
CA THR A 212 -5.90 -6.16 -17.16
C THR A 212 -7.34 -5.82 -16.76
N ASN A 213 -8.17 -6.83 -16.49
CA ASN A 213 -9.55 -6.64 -16.06
C ASN A 213 -9.64 -6.09 -14.63
N ASP A 214 -8.76 -6.54 -13.74
CA ASP A 214 -8.66 -6.06 -12.36
C ASP A 214 -8.32 -4.56 -12.32
N ILE A 215 -7.37 -4.11 -13.15
CA ILE A 215 -6.99 -2.69 -13.29
C ILE A 215 -8.16 -1.86 -13.82
N LYS A 216 -8.86 -2.34 -14.86
CA LYS A 216 -10.05 -1.66 -15.39
C LYS A 216 -11.15 -1.53 -14.33
N TYR A 217 -11.41 -2.61 -13.59
CA TYR A 217 -12.35 -2.59 -12.47
C TYR A 217 -11.94 -1.57 -11.41
N ALA A 218 -10.66 -1.53 -11.02
CA ALA A 218 -10.15 -0.57 -10.04
C ALA A 218 -10.37 0.88 -10.50
N ILE A 219 -10.12 1.16 -11.79
CA ILE A 219 -10.38 2.47 -12.39
C ILE A 219 -11.87 2.80 -12.31
N ASP A 220 -12.74 1.91 -12.77
CA ASP A 220 -14.20 2.13 -12.78
C ASP A 220 -14.78 2.34 -11.37
N ASN A 221 -14.15 1.76 -10.34
CA ASN A 221 -14.56 1.84 -8.94
C ASN A 221 -13.77 2.88 -8.13
N GLY A 222 -13.00 3.77 -8.79
CA GLY A 222 -12.43 4.96 -8.16
C GLY A 222 -11.27 4.71 -7.22
N PHE A 223 -10.56 3.61 -7.41
CA PHE A 223 -9.31 3.33 -6.69
C PHE A 223 -8.25 4.36 -7.05
N GLU A 224 -7.56 4.86 -6.03
CA GLU A 224 -6.48 5.83 -6.21
C GLU A 224 -5.17 5.17 -6.64
N PHE A 225 -4.96 3.93 -6.24
CA PHE A 225 -3.68 3.24 -6.43
C PHE A 225 -3.85 1.87 -7.06
N VAL A 226 -2.89 1.50 -7.90
CA VAL A 226 -2.64 0.11 -8.29
C VAL A 226 -1.23 -0.28 -7.86
N ALA A 227 -1.09 -1.45 -7.21
CA ALA A 227 0.19 -2.06 -6.90
C ALA A 227 0.49 -3.22 -7.85
N LEU A 228 1.69 -3.21 -8.42
CA LEU A 228 2.13 -4.11 -9.48
C LEU A 228 3.00 -5.22 -8.92
N SER A 229 2.47 -6.44 -8.89
CA SER A 229 3.21 -7.63 -8.47
C SER A 229 4.27 -7.99 -9.51
N PHE A 230 5.46 -8.36 -9.04
CA PHE A 230 6.62 -8.81 -9.82
C PHE A 230 7.10 -7.82 -10.89
N ALA A 231 6.96 -6.52 -10.66
CA ALA A 231 7.49 -5.49 -11.56
C ALA A 231 9.03 -5.53 -11.55
N ASN A 232 9.63 -5.85 -12.71
CA ASN A 232 11.06 -6.12 -12.85
C ASN A 232 11.81 -5.10 -13.70
N SER A 233 11.09 -4.22 -14.41
CA SER A 233 11.68 -3.26 -15.33
C SER A 233 10.83 -2.00 -15.46
N ARG A 234 11.41 -0.95 -16.05
CA ARG A 234 10.67 0.22 -16.52
C ARG A 234 9.54 -0.15 -17.47
N ASP A 235 9.78 -1.09 -18.38
CA ASP A 235 8.81 -1.47 -19.41
C ASP A 235 7.55 -2.10 -18.82
N ASP A 236 7.68 -2.89 -17.74
CA ASP A 236 6.54 -3.44 -16.99
C ASP A 236 5.63 -2.32 -16.45
N VAL A 237 6.24 -1.28 -15.86
CA VAL A 237 5.52 -0.11 -15.33
C VAL A 237 4.85 0.68 -16.46
N MET A 238 5.56 0.87 -17.58
CA MET A 238 5.03 1.60 -18.73
C MET A 238 3.87 0.87 -19.42
N GLN A 239 3.89 -0.48 -19.48
CA GLN A 239 2.77 -1.27 -19.98
C GLN A 239 1.48 -0.97 -19.22
N VAL A 240 1.54 -0.92 -17.89
CA VAL A 240 0.37 -0.58 -17.06
C VAL A 240 -0.04 0.87 -17.24
N ARG A 241 0.91 1.82 -17.28
CA ARG A 241 0.58 3.24 -17.50
C ARG A 241 -0.16 3.45 -18.81
N ASN A 242 0.32 2.80 -19.88
CA ASN A 242 -0.31 2.88 -21.20
C ASN A 242 -1.71 2.24 -21.18
N LEU A 243 -1.91 1.14 -20.46
CA LEU A 243 -3.23 0.54 -20.25
C LEU A 243 -4.19 1.50 -19.54
N ILE A 244 -3.75 2.09 -18.42
CA ILE A 244 -4.55 3.06 -17.64
C ILE A 244 -4.92 4.25 -18.53
N GLU A 245 -3.93 4.86 -19.20
CA GLU A 245 -4.15 6.03 -20.05
C GLU A 245 -5.13 5.73 -21.20
N SER A 246 -4.93 4.59 -21.88
CA SER A 246 -5.79 4.18 -23.00
C SER A 246 -7.23 3.93 -22.54
N TYR A 247 -7.41 3.22 -21.43
CA TYR A 247 -8.74 2.93 -20.89
C TYR A 247 -9.43 4.19 -20.36
N CYS A 248 -8.69 5.06 -19.66
CA CYS A 248 -9.20 6.34 -19.20
C CYS A 248 -9.68 7.21 -20.38
N LYS A 249 -8.89 7.27 -21.45
CA LYS A 249 -9.26 8.00 -22.68
C LYS A 249 -10.49 7.39 -23.36
N GLU A 250 -10.58 6.07 -23.46
CA GLU A 250 -11.73 5.36 -24.02
C GLU A 250 -13.01 5.66 -23.23
N LYS A 251 -12.94 5.63 -21.90
CA LYS A 251 -14.07 5.90 -20.99
C LYS A 251 -14.34 7.38 -20.75
N GLN A 252 -13.49 8.28 -21.26
CA GLN A 252 -13.55 9.73 -21.00
C GLN A 252 -13.51 10.06 -19.50
N ILE A 253 -12.67 9.34 -18.76
CA ILE A 253 -12.45 9.55 -17.32
C ILE A 253 -11.04 10.12 -17.09
N PRO A 254 -10.83 10.98 -16.08
CA PRO A 254 -9.50 11.52 -15.79
C PRO A 254 -8.50 10.44 -15.34
N ASN A 255 -7.27 10.54 -15.84
CA ASN A 255 -6.18 9.66 -15.41
C ASN A 255 -5.60 10.14 -14.06
N ILE A 256 -6.18 9.66 -12.96
CA ILE A 256 -5.75 10.00 -11.60
C ILE A 256 -5.00 8.87 -10.87
N MET A 257 -5.14 7.63 -11.35
CA MET A 257 -4.62 6.44 -10.68
C MET A 257 -3.08 6.46 -10.64
N LYS A 258 -2.54 6.13 -9.47
CA LYS A 258 -1.09 6.09 -9.22
C LYS A 258 -0.58 4.65 -9.24
N VAL A 259 0.59 4.46 -9.84
CA VAL A 259 1.20 3.14 -10.05
C VAL A 259 2.30 2.90 -9.02
N TYR A 260 2.12 1.87 -8.19
CA TYR A 260 3.09 1.45 -7.19
C TYR A 260 3.74 0.15 -7.65
N SER A 261 5.06 0.12 -7.79
CA SER A 261 5.76 -1.12 -8.14
C SER A 261 6.14 -1.90 -6.88
N LYS A 262 5.84 -3.19 -6.86
CA LYS A 262 6.26 -4.08 -5.77
C LYS A 262 7.65 -4.61 -6.07
N ILE A 263 8.60 -4.35 -5.18
CA ILE A 263 9.96 -4.90 -5.28
C ILE A 263 9.97 -6.26 -4.59
N GLU A 264 9.92 -7.30 -5.40
CA GLU A 264 9.73 -8.71 -4.98
C GLU A 264 10.85 -9.63 -5.45
N THR A 265 11.73 -9.19 -6.35
CA THR A 265 12.73 -10.05 -6.98
C THR A 265 14.13 -9.44 -6.96
N LEU A 266 15.14 -10.27 -7.18
CA LEU A 266 16.51 -9.82 -7.41
C LEU A 266 16.62 -8.90 -8.65
N LYS A 267 15.85 -9.17 -9.72
CA LYS A 267 15.86 -8.37 -10.94
C LYS A 267 15.33 -6.96 -10.67
N ALA A 268 14.24 -6.85 -9.91
CA ALA A 268 13.70 -5.56 -9.47
C ALA A 268 14.72 -4.78 -8.60
N CYS A 269 15.47 -5.46 -7.73
CA CYS A 269 16.57 -4.84 -6.98
C CYS A 269 17.69 -4.32 -7.88
N LYS A 270 18.05 -5.03 -8.95
CA LYS A 270 19.08 -4.59 -9.92
C LYS A 270 18.60 -3.40 -10.77
N ASN A 271 17.32 -3.39 -11.14
CA ASN A 271 16.69 -2.35 -11.95
C ASN A 271 16.01 -1.26 -11.10
N LEU A 272 16.39 -1.14 -9.83
CA LEU A 272 15.65 -0.36 -8.86
C LEU A 272 15.45 1.11 -9.27
N ASP A 273 16.49 1.74 -9.82
CA ASP A 273 16.43 3.17 -10.18
C ASP A 273 15.43 3.45 -11.30
N GLU A 274 15.43 2.66 -12.39
CA GLU A 274 14.49 2.84 -13.50
C GLU A 274 13.04 2.51 -13.12
N ILE A 275 12.85 1.54 -12.21
CA ILE A 275 11.53 1.21 -11.66
C ILE A 275 11.04 2.37 -10.81
N ILE A 276 11.85 2.86 -9.86
CA ILE A 276 11.46 4.00 -9.02
C ILE A 276 11.12 5.20 -9.91
N ASP A 277 11.93 5.51 -10.92
CA ASP A 277 11.71 6.65 -11.81
C ASP A 277 10.38 6.59 -12.57
N SER A 278 9.97 5.39 -12.99
CA SER A 278 8.72 5.18 -13.74
C SER A 278 7.47 4.99 -12.86
N SER A 279 7.62 4.63 -11.58
CA SER A 279 6.50 4.47 -10.64
C SER A 279 6.09 5.78 -9.95
N ASP A 280 4.90 5.85 -9.38
CA ASP A 280 4.46 6.92 -8.48
C ASP A 280 4.88 6.67 -7.02
N GLY A 281 5.05 5.41 -6.64
CA GLY A 281 5.52 4.95 -5.34
C GLY A 281 6.04 3.51 -5.41
N ILE A 282 6.58 3.00 -4.30
CA ILE A 282 7.10 1.64 -4.21
C ILE A 282 6.51 0.91 -3.02
N MET A 283 6.23 -0.39 -3.20
CA MET A 283 5.93 -1.31 -2.12
C MET A 283 7.06 -2.33 -1.96
N ILE A 284 7.62 -2.42 -0.77
CA ILE A 284 8.69 -3.35 -0.42
C ILE A 284 8.02 -4.62 0.08
N ALA A 285 7.82 -5.59 -0.81
CA ALA A 285 7.14 -6.85 -0.51
C ALA A 285 8.15 -7.89 -0.05
N ARG A 286 8.49 -7.80 1.23
CA ARG A 286 9.59 -8.56 1.88
C ARG A 286 9.39 -10.07 1.91
N GLY A 287 8.15 -10.55 1.86
CA GLY A 287 7.78 -11.96 1.80
C GLY A 287 8.36 -12.62 0.55
N ASP A 288 7.91 -12.19 -0.63
CA ASP A 288 8.43 -12.69 -1.91
C ASP A 288 9.90 -12.31 -2.13
N LEU A 289 10.30 -11.10 -1.75
CA LEU A 289 11.71 -10.69 -1.84
C LEU A 289 12.63 -11.61 -1.03
N GLY A 290 12.22 -12.01 0.18
CA GLY A 290 13.00 -12.93 1.03
C GLY A 290 13.10 -14.36 0.50
N LEU A 291 12.32 -14.71 -0.53
CA LEU A 291 12.44 -15.97 -1.28
C LEU A 291 13.39 -15.81 -2.48
N GLU A 292 13.44 -14.63 -3.08
CA GLU A 292 14.20 -14.34 -4.31
C GLU A 292 15.65 -13.91 -4.06
N ILE A 293 15.95 -13.33 -2.90
CA ILE A 293 17.31 -12.95 -2.47
C ILE A 293 17.66 -13.63 -1.13
N PRO A 294 18.94 -13.70 -0.76
CA PRO A 294 19.30 -14.17 0.58
C PRO A 294 18.54 -13.35 1.65
N TYR A 295 17.80 -14.02 2.54
CA TYR A 295 16.90 -13.36 3.49
C TYR A 295 17.60 -12.30 4.37
N TYR A 296 18.90 -12.46 4.63
CA TYR A 296 19.71 -11.49 5.39
C TYR A 296 20.06 -10.21 4.61
N GLU A 297 19.84 -10.17 3.30
CA GLU A 297 19.97 -8.97 2.46
C GLU A 297 18.68 -8.13 2.40
N VAL A 298 17.53 -8.70 2.75
CA VAL A 298 16.23 -7.99 2.73
C VAL A 298 16.24 -6.70 3.56
N PRO A 299 16.83 -6.66 4.78
CA PRO A 299 16.94 -5.41 5.53
C PRO A 299 17.76 -4.33 4.82
N TYR A 300 18.85 -4.72 4.13
CA TYR A 300 19.66 -3.79 3.34
C TYR A 300 18.85 -3.19 2.19
N TRP A 301 18.17 -4.02 1.40
CA TRP A 301 17.34 -3.55 0.28
C TRP A 301 16.17 -2.68 0.75
N THR A 302 15.53 -3.04 1.87
CA THR A 302 14.49 -2.21 2.49
C THR A 302 15.00 -0.79 2.75
N GLN A 303 16.20 -0.65 3.34
CA GLN A 303 16.82 0.64 3.59
C GLN A 303 17.15 1.40 2.30
N GLN A 304 17.71 0.72 1.29
CA GLN A 304 18.07 1.36 0.01
C GLN A 304 16.84 1.88 -0.74
N ILE A 305 15.76 1.11 -0.78
CA ILE A 305 14.51 1.48 -1.44
C ILE A 305 13.91 2.72 -0.76
N ILE A 306 13.76 2.71 0.56
CA ILE A 306 13.23 3.87 1.31
C ILE A 306 14.06 5.13 1.03
N LYS A 307 15.39 5.00 1.03
CA LYS A 307 16.30 6.12 0.77
C LYS A 307 16.15 6.68 -0.65
N LYS A 308 16.11 5.81 -1.67
CA LYS A 308 15.99 6.22 -3.08
C LYS A 308 14.62 6.82 -3.38
N CYS A 309 13.53 6.21 -2.90
CA CYS A 309 12.19 6.77 -3.02
C CYS A 309 12.08 8.17 -2.43
N ARG A 310 12.64 8.39 -1.23
CA ARG A 310 12.64 9.70 -0.58
C ARG A 310 13.36 10.78 -1.39
N LYS A 311 14.52 10.46 -1.98
CA LYS A 311 15.27 11.41 -2.83
C LYS A 311 14.39 11.92 -3.98
N LEU A 312 13.62 11.01 -4.57
CA LEU A 312 12.71 11.30 -5.68
C LEU A 312 11.32 11.75 -5.22
N GLN A 313 11.12 12.00 -3.92
CA GLN A 313 9.86 12.42 -3.33
C GLN A 313 8.69 11.48 -3.67
N LYS A 314 8.97 10.17 -3.69
CA LYS A 314 8.01 9.09 -3.90
C LYS A 314 7.81 8.30 -2.60
N PRO A 315 6.59 7.88 -2.27
CA PRO A 315 6.32 7.18 -1.03
C PRO A 315 6.78 5.72 -1.12
N ALA A 316 7.27 5.21 0.01
CA ALA A 316 7.63 3.80 0.17
C ALA A 316 6.75 3.12 1.23
N ILE A 317 6.11 2.01 0.84
CA ILE A 317 5.32 1.13 1.70
C ILE A 317 6.19 -0.06 2.12
N THR A 318 6.46 -0.23 3.41
CA THR A 318 7.10 -1.45 3.93
C THR A 318 6.02 -2.47 4.25
N ALA A 319 6.05 -3.61 3.56
CA ALA A 319 4.96 -4.60 3.59
C ALA A 319 5.43 -6.00 3.97
N THR A 320 4.44 -6.84 4.28
CA THR A 320 4.51 -8.28 4.62
C THR A 320 5.24 -8.60 5.92
N GLN A 321 4.72 -9.58 6.68
CA GLN A 321 5.32 -10.09 7.92
C GLN A 321 5.74 -9.01 8.94
N MET A 322 4.98 -7.91 9.02
CA MET A 322 5.26 -6.86 9.98
C MET A 322 4.78 -7.28 11.38
N LEU A 323 3.57 -7.86 11.48
CA LEU A 323 2.97 -8.37 12.72
C LEU A 323 2.32 -9.75 12.50
N ASP A 324 2.94 -10.64 11.72
CA ASP A 324 2.38 -11.93 11.25
C ASP A 324 1.71 -12.75 12.37
N SER A 325 2.31 -12.79 13.56
CA SER A 325 1.80 -13.54 14.71
C SER A 325 0.40 -13.09 15.14
N LEU A 326 -0.01 -11.84 14.84
CA LEU A 326 -1.33 -11.31 15.16
C LEU A 326 -2.46 -11.86 14.29
N GLU A 327 -2.13 -12.62 13.23
CA GLU A 327 -3.15 -13.44 12.57
C GLU A 327 -3.80 -14.45 13.53
N ARG A 328 -3.00 -14.94 14.49
CA ARG A 328 -3.34 -16.08 15.35
C ARG A 328 -3.27 -15.76 16.85
N ASN A 329 -2.64 -14.65 17.22
CA ASN A 329 -2.38 -14.29 18.62
C ASN A 329 -2.84 -12.85 18.91
N VAL A 330 -3.02 -12.54 20.20
CA VAL A 330 -3.36 -11.18 20.65
C VAL A 330 -2.14 -10.35 21.06
N VAL A 331 -0.93 -10.91 21.01
CA VAL A 331 0.32 -10.24 21.39
C VAL A 331 1.36 -10.47 20.32
N ALA A 332 1.90 -9.38 19.77
CA ALA A 332 3.02 -9.43 18.83
C ALA A 332 4.32 -9.84 19.52
N THR A 333 5.16 -10.55 18.79
CA THR A 333 6.51 -10.92 19.24
C THR A 333 7.40 -9.68 19.36
N ARG A 334 8.51 -9.81 20.10
CA ARG A 334 9.47 -8.70 20.23
C ARG A 334 10.21 -8.40 18.92
N ALA A 335 10.39 -9.41 18.08
CA ALA A 335 10.98 -9.25 16.75
C ALA A 335 10.07 -8.40 15.85
N GLU A 336 8.77 -8.71 15.79
CA GLU A 336 7.78 -7.96 15.01
C GLU A 336 7.63 -6.51 15.48
N VAL A 337 7.59 -6.29 16.82
CA VAL A 337 7.59 -4.94 17.39
C VAL A 337 8.82 -4.16 16.96
N SER A 338 10.01 -4.78 17.03
CA SER A 338 11.25 -4.15 16.58
C SER A 338 11.23 -3.86 15.08
N ASP A 339 10.71 -4.77 14.26
CA ASP A 339 10.65 -4.63 12.81
C ASP A 339 9.78 -3.44 12.38
N VAL A 340 8.56 -3.34 12.91
CA VAL A 340 7.68 -2.17 12.70
C VAL A 340 8.34 -0.89 13.17
N TYR A 341 8.94 -0.90 14.37
CA TYR A 341 9.61 0.27 14.91
C TYR A 341 10.74 0.75 14.00
N ARG A 342 11.53 -0.18 13.43
CA ARG A 342 12.65 0.13 12.54
C ARG A 342 12.17 0.64 11.19
N ALA A 343 11.10 0.08 10.62
CA ALA A 343 10.51 0.63 9.39
C ALA A 343 10.11 2.11 9.56
N ALA A 344 9.42 2.44 10.67
CA ALA A 344 9.08 3.82 11.00
C ALA A 344 10.32 4.70 11.27
N GLU A 345 11.32 4.19 11.99
CA GLU A 345 12.57 4.90 12.32
C GLU A 345 13.41 5.22 11.07
N MET A 346 13.45 4.29 10.11
CA MET A 346 14.09 4.51 8.81
C MET A 346 13.35 5.56 7.97
N GLY A 347 12.10 5.87 8.32
CA GLY A 347 11.25 6.86 7.69
C GLY A 347 10.57 6.34 6.44
N SER A 348 10.07 5.10 6.47
CA SER A 348 9.04 4.63 5.53
C SER A 348 7.85 5.59 5.55
N ASP A 349 7.18 5.75 4.42
CA ASP A 349 5.96 6.55 4.37
C ASP A 349 4.79 5.77 4.94
N CYS A 350 4.74 4.47 4.63
CA CYS A 350 3.70 3.58 5.09
C CYS A 350 4.27 2.27 5.67
N THR A 351 3.55 1.70 6.62
CA THR A 351 3.64 0.29 7.01
C THR A 351 2.36 -0.43 6.62
N MET A 352 2.45 -1.72 6.25
CA MET A 352 1.31 -2.47 5.74
C MET A 352 1.01 -3.75 6.53
N LEU A 353 -0.29 -3.95 6.84
CA LEU A 353 -0.85 -5.20 7.35
C LEU A 353 -1.46 -5.99 6.19
N SER A 354 -1.10 -7.27 6.12
CA SER A 354 -1.48 -8.22 5.08
C SER A 354 -2.51 -9.20 5.62
N GLY A 355 -2.12 -10.44 5.94
CA GLY A 355 -3.03 -11.44 6.48
C GLY A 355 -3.54 -11.06 7.88
N GLU A 356 -2.79 -10.24 8.63
CA GLU A 356 -3.16 -9.78 9.98
C GLU A 356 -4.55 -9.12 10.02
N THR A 357 -4.92 -8.39 8.96
CA THR A 357 -6.25 -7.75 8.85
C THR A 357 -7.15 -8.44 7.84
N ALA A 358 -6.58 -9.18 6.87
CA ALA A 358 -7.37 -9.85 5.84
C ALA A 358 -8.03 -11.14 6.35
N GLN A 359 -7.29 -11.98 7.06
CA GLN A 359 -7.71 -13.31 7.53
C GLN A 359 -7.40 -13.57 9.01
N GLY A 360 -6.76 -12.61 9.69
CA GLY A 360 -6.42 -12.68 11.09
C GLY A 360 -7.63 -12.57 12.03
N GLN A 361 -7.51 -13.13 13.23
CA GLN A 361 -8.63 -13.17 14.19
C GLN A 361 -8.96 -11.81 14.81
N PHE A 362 -7.99 -10.88 14.85
CA PHE A 362 -8.11 -9.62 15.56
C PHE A 362 -7.69 -8.41 14.69
N PRO A 363 -8.41 -8.11 13.59
CA PRO A 363 -7.99 -7.08 12.63
C PRO A 363 -7.86 -5.68 13.26
N VAL A 364 -8.79 -5.29 14.13
CA VAL A 364 -8.73 -4.00 14.84
C VAL A 364 -7.49 -3.94 15.74
N LEU A 365 -7.21 -5.00 16.50
CA LEU A 365 -6.05 -5.08 17.39
C LEU A 365 -4.72 -5.01 16.62
N ALA A 366 -4.65 -5.65 15.45
CA ALA A 366 -3.47 -5.58 14.59
C ALA A 366 -3.16 -4.14 14.16
N VAL A 367 -4.19 -3.39 13.74
CA VAL A 367 -4.06 -1.97 13.38
C VAL A 367 -3.69 -1.13 14.60
N GLU A 368 -4.36 -1.31 15.75
CA GLU A 368 -4.02 -0.59 16.98
C GLU A 368 -2.57 -0.85 17.40
N THR A 369 -2.11 -2.10 17.31
CA THR A 369 -0.73 -2.49 17.65
C THR A 369 0.28 -1.82 16.72
N MET A 370 0.07 -1.90 15.40
CA MET A 370 0.87 -1.22 14.38
C MET A 370 0.98 0.28 14.67
N THR A 371 -0.17 0.92 14.91
CA THR A 371 -0.25 2.35 15.20
C THR A 371 0.51 2.72 16.46
N ASN A 372 0.39 1.94 17.54
CA ASN A 372 1.09 2.22 18.79
C ASN A 372 2.61 2.17 18.62
N ILE A 373 3.12 1.18 17.89
CA ILE A 373 4.57 1.01 17.65
C ILE A 373 5.11 2.15 16.78
N VAL A 374 4.41 2.46 15.68
CA VAL A 374 4.75 3.56 14.78
C VAL A 374 4.83 4.88 15.55
N TYR A 375 3.81 5.19 16.35
CA TYR A 375 3.78 6.43 17.12
C TYR A 375 4.92 6.51 18.14
N GLU A 376 5.24 5.39 18.82
CA GLU A 376 6.36 5.38 19.75
C GLU A 376 7.71 5.62 19.04
N SER A 377 7.90 5.06 17.84
CA SER A 377 9.08 5.33 17.00
C SER A 377 9.19 6.80 16.62
N GLU A 378 8.06 7.43 16.28
CA GLU A 378 8.03 8.83 15.84
C GLU A 378 8.46 9.84 16.91
N LYS A 379 8.24 9.55 18.20
CA LYS A 379 8.71 10.40 19.31
C LYS A 379 10.24 10.59 19.26
N TYR A 380 10.96 9.50 19.02
CA TYR A 380 12.43 9.47 19.02
C TYR A 380 13.05 9.64 17.63
N PHE A 381 12.22 9.80 16.59
CA PHE A 381 12.66 9.98 15.22
C PHE A 381 13.69 11.11 15.08
N ASN A 382 14.77 10.91 14.32
CA ASN A 382 15.79 11.95 14.16
C ASN A 382 15.54 12.78 12.89
N SER A 383 14.54 13.67 12.94
CA SER A 383 14.18 14.52 11.79
C SER A 383 15.33 15.41 11.34
N ALA A 384 16.11 15.98 12.27
CA ALA A 384 17.24 16.85 11.96
C ALA A 384 18.32 16.12 11.14
N LYS A 385 18.58 14.83 11.44
CA LYS A 385 19.48 14.00 10.64
C LYS A 385 18.97 13.86 9.20
N PHE A 386 17.68 13.56 9.03
CA PHE A 386 17.11 13.37 7.70
C PHE A 386 17.05 14.66 6.91
N GLU A 387 16.65 15.76 7.54
CA GLU A 387 16.69 17.08 6.93
C GLU A 387 18.12 17.39 6.42
N LYS A 388 19.15 17.24 7.27
CA LYS A 388 20.54 17.45 6.86
C LYS A 388 20.99 16.56 5.69
N LEU A 389 20.49 15.33 5.61
CA LEU A 389 20.91 14.36 4.59
C LEU A 389 20.22 14.54 3.24
N PHE A 390 18.99 15.09 3.22
CA PHE A 390 18.16 15.10 2.02
C PHE A 390 17.73 16.50 1.58
N TYR A 391 17.91 17.55 2.42
CA TYR A 391 17.44 18.90 2.12
C TYR A 391 17.97 19.43 0.80
N ASP A 392 19.31 19.47 0.61
CA ASP A 392 19.92 20.04 -0.58
C ASP A 392 19.47 19.31 -1.85
N GLU A 393 19.48 17.98 -1.82
CA GLU A 393 19.07 17.15 -2.97
C GLU A 393 17.58 17.32 -3.32
N ILE A 394 16.71 17.39 -2.31
CA ILE A 394 15.28 17.66 -2.52
C ILE A 394 15.11 19.08 -3.07
N PHE A 395 15.73 20.06 -2.43
CA PHE A 395 15.60 21.47 -2.80
C PHE A 395 16.06 21.70 -4.23
N ASP A 396 17.21 21.17 -4.61
CA ASP A 396 17.80 21.33 -5.94
C ASP A 396 16.92 20.74 -7.05
N SER A 397 16.17 19.66 -6.75
CA SER A 397 15.25 19.03 -7.69
C SER A 397 13.95 19.82 -7.93
N LEU A 398 13.69 20.88 -7.17
CA LEU A 398 12.46 21.68 -7.30
C LEU A 398 12.59 22.73 -8.40
N ASP A 399 11.46 22.98 -9.08
CA ASP A 399 11.33 24.09 -10.02
C ASP A 399 11.42 25.45 -9.28
N SER A 400 11.84 26.51 -9.97
CA SER A 400 12.10 27.83 -9.37
C SER A 400 10.93 28.41 -8.56
N GLY A 401 9.70 28.25 -9.05
CA GLY A 401 8.49 28.70 -8.33
C GLY A 401 8.27 27.93 -7.02
N VAL A 402 8.55 26.63 -7.02
CA VAL A 402 8.40 25.79 -5.82
C VAL A 402 9.53 26.06 -4.82
N LYS A 403 10.75 26.33 -5.30
CA LYS A 403 11.89 26.73 -4.45
C LYS A 403 11.56 27.97 -3.60
N SER A 404 10.98 29.01 -4.21
CA SER A 404 10.58 30.21 -3.47
C SER A 404 9.59 29.91 -2.35
N GLN A 405 8.55 29.12 -2.64
CA GLN A 405 7.57 28.70 -1.63
C GLN A 405 8.23 27.91 -0.48
N PHE A 406 9.18 27.06 -0.82
CA PHE A 406 9.92 26.23 0.12
C PHE A 406 10.83 27.04 1.03
N GLU A 407 11.57 28.01 0.49
CA GLU A 407 12.39 28.93 1.28
C GLU A 407 11.55 29.75 2.24
N ASP A 408 10.40 30.28 1.79
CA ASP A 408 9.53 31.08 2.64
C ASP A 408 8.91 30.26 3.77
N PHE A 409 8.52 29.02 3.48
CA PHE A 409 8.12 28.04 4.50
C PHE A 409 9.26 27.77 5.50
N LYS A 410 10.49 27.55 5.02
CA LYS A 410 11.64 27.27 5.89
C LYS A 410 11.99 28.44 6.80
N LYS A 411 11.95 29.67 6.27
CA LYS A 411 12.13 30.90 7.06
C LYS A 411 11.10 30.96 8.18
N ALA A 412 9.82 30.75 7.86
CA ALA A 412 8.73 30.76 8.83
C ALA A 412 8.83 29.65 9.88
N LEU A 413 9.25 28.45 9.47
CA LEU A 413 9.47 27.33 10.37
C LEU A 413 10.64 27.59 11.34
N SER A 414 11.70 28.25 10.87
CA SER A 414 12.89 28.54 11.68
C SER A 414 12.73 29.73 12.64
N SER A 415 11.83 30.66 12.33
CA SER A 415 11.61 31.87 13.13
C SER A 415 10.78 31.61 14.40
N VAL A 416 10.18 30.44 14.52
CA VAL A 416 9.28 30.08 15.63
C VAL A 416 9.64 28.72 16.22
N GLY A 417 9.93 28.68 17.52
CA GLY A 417 10.10 27.43 18.27
C GLY A 417 8.76 26.83 18.69
N GLY A 418 8.70 25.50 18.82
CA GLY A 418 7.58 24.81 19.47
C GLY A 418 6.34 24.58 18.60
N ILE A 419 6.44 24.71 17.27
CA ILE A 419 5.33 24.39 16.35
C ILE A 419 4.93 22.92 16.51
N GLN A 420 3.64 22.67 16.74
CA GLN A 420 3.08 21.34 16.95
C GLN A 420 2.28 20.82 15.75
N ALA A 421 1.77 21.72 14.91
CA ALA A 421 1.07 21.38 13.68
C ALA A 421 1.29 22.44 12.60
N ILE A 422 1.22 22.02 11.36
CA ILE A 422 1.18 22.90 10.19
C ILE A 422 -0.20 22.77 9.53
N ALA A 423 -0.83 23.89 9.16
CA ALA A 423 -2.12 23.90 8.48
C ALA A 423 -2.09 24.73 7.20
N MET A 424 -2.69 24.23 6.13
CA MET A 424 -2.84 24.97 4.88
C MET A 424 -4.04 24.49 4.08
N LYS A 425 -4.58 25.34 3.20
CA LYS A 425 -5.52 24.90 2.16
C LYS A 425 -4.77 24.21 1.02
N GLY A 426 -5.35 23.14 0.47
CA GLY A 426 -4.72 22.33 -0.59
C GLY A 426 -4.42 23.11 -1.86
N LYS A 427 -5.31 24.02 -2.26
CA LYS A 427 -5.13 24.89 -3.44
C LYS A 427 -3.99 25.91 -3.33
N SER A 428 -3.48 26.17 -2.12
CA SER A 428 -2.47 27.19 -1.88
C SER A 428 -1.08 26.77 -2.34
N PHE A 429 -0.84 25.47 -2.52
CA PHE A 429 0.47 24.92 -2.82
C PHE A 429 0.42 23.88 -3.94
N SER A 430 1.52 23.78 -4.70
CA SER A 430 1.65 22.72 -5.69
C SER A 430 1.77 21.35 -5.01
N ILE A 431 1.31 20.29 -5.68
CA ILE A 431 1.52 18.92 -5.18
C ILE A 431 3.01 18.61 -4.99
N LYS A 432 3.89 19.15 -5.84
CA LYS A 432 5.35 19.00 -5.72
C LYS A 432 5.87 19.57 -4.40
N PHE A 433 5.40 20.76 -3.99
CA PHE A 433 5.74 21.36 -2.69
C PHE A 433 5.37 20.42 -1.53
N LEU A 434 4.14 19.89 -1.56
CA LEU A 434 3.63 19.00 -0.51
C LEU A 434 4.45 17.70 -0.43
N LYS A 435 4.77 17.09 -1.58
CA LYS A 435 5.64 15.90 -1.63
C LYS A 435 7.04 16.18 -1.08
N ALA A 436 7.64 17.32 -1.43
CA ALA A 436 8.94 17.75 -0.92
C ALA A 436 8.91 17.95 0.61
N LEU A 437 7.83 18.53 1.13
CA LEU A 437 7.64 18.73 2.56
C LEU A 437 7.62 17.38 3.32
N SER A 438 6.91 16.38 2.79
CA SER A 438 6.92 15.02 3.36
C SER A 438 8.31 14.37 3.33
N ALA A 439 9.06 14.59 2.24
CA ALA A 439 10.39 14.02 2.04
C ALA A 439 11.44 14.55 3.04
N LEU A 440 11.23 15.74 3.64
CA LEU A 440 12.06 16.24 4.74
C LEU A 440 11.92 15.46 6.05
N ARG A 441 10.88 14.63 6.18
CA ARG A 441 10.62 13.81 7.37
C ARG A 441 10.54 14.64 8.66
N MET A 442 9.84 15.75 8.59
CA MET A 442 9.50 16.54 9.77
C MET A 442 8.77 15.69 10.82
N LYS A 443 8.95 16.04 12.09
CA LYS A 443 8.16 15.45 13.18
C LYS A 443 6.73 16.02 13.27
N ILE A 444 6.55 17.20 12.69
CA ILE A 444 5.34 18.01 12.78
C ILE A 444 4.35 17.49 11.73
N ASN A 445 3.11 17.22 12.16
CA ASN A 445 2.04 16.84 11.24
C ASN A 445 1.61 18.03 10.39
N VAL A 446 1.36 17.78 9.12
CA VAL A 446 0.96 18.74 8.11
C VAL A 446 -0.48 18.44 7.68
N PHE A 447 -1.40 19.31 8.05
CA PHE A 447 -2.81 19.22 7.67
C PHE A 447 -3.06 20.00 6.40
N VAL A 448 -3.53 19.29 5.37
CA VAL A 448 -3.88 19.86 4.07
C VAL A 448 -5.40 19.79 3.93
N PHE A 449 -6.05 20.95 4.00
CA PHE A 449 -7.49 21.06 3.89
C PHE A 449 -7.91 21.27 2.44
N GLN A 450 -8.51 20.24 1.84
CA GLN A 450 -9.07 20.30 0.49
C GLN A 450 -10.55 20.66 0.59
N ILE A 451 -10.90 21.84 0.08
CA ILE A 451 -12.28 22.34 0.09
C ILE A 451 -13.03 21.70 -1.09
N VAL A 452 -14.21 21.16 -0.81
CA VAL A 452 -15.14 20.53 -1.78
C VAL A 452 -16.54 21.09 -1.54
N GLU A 453 -17.31 21.42 -2.58
CA GLU A 453 -18.62 22.10 -2.38
C GLU A 453 -19.63 21.19 -1.68
N ASN A 454 -19.62 19.91 -2.01
CA ASN A 454 -20.37 18.87 -1.31
C ASN A 454 -19.44 17.74 -0.89
N ILE A 455 -19.08 17.68 0.40
CA ILE A 455 -18.20 16.64 0.93
C ILE A 455 -18.75 15.21 0.79
N GLU A 456 -20.07 15.04 0.64
CA GLU A 456 -20.68 13.71 0.50
C GLU A 456 -20.35 13.04 -0.83
N VAL A 457 -19.93 13.80 -1.86
CA VAL A 457 -19.44 13.22 -3.12
C VAL A 457 -18.17 12.40 -2.91
N CYS A 458 -17.42 12.66 -1.83
CA CYS A 458 -16.26 11.85 -1.46
C CYS A 458 -16.65 10.46 -0.93
N CYS A 459 -17.94 10.21 -0.69
CA CYS A 459 -18.47 9.00 -0.07
C CYS A 459 -19.50 8.33 -0.98
N GLY A 460 -19.08 7.41 -1.81
CA GLY A 460 -19.99 6.69 -2.71
C GLY A 460 -19.33 6.28 -4.02
N ASP A 461 -20.17 5.76 -4.91
CA ASP A 461 -19.73 5.35 -6.23
C ASP A 461 -19.05 6.51 -6.97
N PRO A 462 -18.00 6.24 -7.77
CA PRO A 462 -17.30 7.27 -8.51
C PRO A 462 -18.21 8.05 -9.45
N ASP A 463 -18.14 9.38 -9.39
CA ASP A 463 -18.80 10.28 -10.35
C ASP A 463 -17.75 11.09 -11.10
N TRP A 464 -17.22 10.50 -12.18
CA TRP A 464 -16.16 11.10 -13.00
C TRP A 464 -16.60 12.34 -13.78
N LYS A 465 -17.90 12.67 -13.79
CA LYS A 465 -18.45 13.88 -14.43
C LYS A 465 -18.67 15.01 -13.43
N ASN A 466 -18.64 14.71 -12.13
CA ASN A 466 -18.82 15.69 -11.08
C ASN A 466 -17.50 16.40 -10.75
N GLU A 467 -17.46 17.72 -10.94
CA GLU A 467 -16.25 18.52 -10.73
C GLU A 467 -15.77 18.49 -9.27
N ASP A 468 -16.66 18.45 -8.28
CA ASP A 468 -16.29 18.32 -6.86
C ASP A 468 -15.63 16.98 -6.56
N TYR A 469 -16.16 15.89 -7.14
CA TYR A 469 -15.56 14.56 -7.01
C TYR A 469 -14.15 14.54 -7.58
N LEU A 470 -13.97 15.10 -8.78
CA LEU A 470 -12.66 15.20 -9.41
C LEU A 470 -11.70 16.05 -8.57
N ASN A 471 -12.16 17.20 -8.07
CA ASN A 471 -11.38 18.08 -7.20
C ASN A 471 -10.94 17.37 -5.90
N ALA A 472 -11.79 16.54 -5.30
CA ALA A 472 -11.43 15.71 -4.15
C ALA A 472 -10.31 14.71 -4.47
N LYS A 473 -10.28 14.17 -5.70
CA LYS A 473 -9.31 13.17 -6.12
C LYS A 473 -7.94 13.73 -6.51
N VAL A 474 -7.81 15.03 -6.85
CA VAL A 474 -6.55 15.63 -7.30
C VAL A 474 -5.39 15.42 -6.31
N LEU A 475 -5.68 15.49 -5.01
CA LEU A 475 -4.67 15.38 -3.95
C LEU A 475 -4.65 14.01 -3.25
N SER A 476 -5.47 13.05 -3.68
CA SER A 476 -5.63 11.77 -2.97
C SER A 476 -4.33 10.95 -2.86
N ASP A 477 -3.39 11.14 -3.79
CA ASP A 477 -2.02 10.60 -3.73
C ASP A 477 -1.33 10.94 -2.40
N LEU A 478 -1.56 12.14 -1.86
CA LEU A 478 -0.94 12.61 -0.62
C LEU A 478 -1.34 11.80 0.63
N ALA A 479 -2.41 11.01 0.57
CA ALA A 479 -2.87 10.19 1.69
C ALA A 479 -1.83 9.13 2.12
N LEU A 480 -0.89 8.78 1.23
CA LEU A 480 0.21 7.84 1.50
C LEU A 480 1.55 8.52 1.82
N TYR A 481 1.61 9.86 1.86
CA TYR A 481 2.85 10.58 2.15
C TYR A 481 3.01 10.78 3.66
N ARG A 482 4.21 10.50 4.17
CA ARG A 482 4.49 10.62 5.61
C ARG A 482 4.25 12.04 6.10
N GLY A 483 3.54 12.17 7.21
CA GLY A 483 3.30 13.44 7.91
C GLY A 483 2.25 14.34 7.27
N ILE A 484 1.71 13.98 6.09
CA ILE A 484 0.62 14.74 5.45
C ILE A 484 -0.72 14.12 5.81
N ASP A 485 -1.62 14.87 6.41
CA ASP A 485 -3.00 14.48 6.62
C ASP A 485 -3.91 15.30 5.70
N LEU A 486 -4.36 14.65 4.62
CA LEU A 486 -5.37 15.20 3.72
C LEU A 486 -6.75 15.12 4.36
N VAL A 487 -7.40 16.27 4.49
CA VAL A 487 -8.71 16.42 5.08
C VAL A 487 -9.63 17.14 4.09
N PHE A 488 -10.74 16.51 3.73
CA PHE A 488 -11.80 17.15 2.96
C PHE A 488 -12.66 18.02 3.86
N VAL A 489 -13.06 19.18 3.36
CA VAL A 489 -13.86 20.17 4.10
C VAL A 489 -15.00 20.66 3.23
N ASP A 490 -16.20 20.70 3.82
CA ASP A 490 -17.42 21.19 3.16
C ASP A 490 -17.37 22.70 2.85
N GLY A 491 -17.78 23.09 1.64
CA GLY A 491 -17.22 24.23 0.92
C GLY A 491 -18.09 25.48 0.76
N LYS A 492 -19.10 25.72 1.61
CA LYS A 492 -19.94 26.94 1.45
C LYS A 492 -19.31 28.27 1.89
N THR A 493 -18.16 28.28 2.58
CA THR A 493 -17.43 29.52 2.89
C THR A 493 -15.91 29.30 2.95
N ASP A 494 -15.16 29.90 2.02
CA ASP A 494 -13.69 29.94 2.01
C ASP A 494 -13.10 30.96 3.00
N SER A 495 -13.95 31.67 3.75
CA SER A 495 -13.59 32.85 4.54
C SER A 495 -12.86 32.60 5.87
N LYS A 496 -12.64 31.35 6.28
CA LYS A 496 -11.85 31.07 7.51
C LYS A 496 -10.44 30.61 7.16
N SER A 497 -9.53 30.91 8.06
CA SER A 497 -8.13 30.49 7.97
C SER A 497 -7.99 28.97 8.07
N SER A 498 -6.91 28.44 7.52
CA SER A 498 -6.52 27.03 7.72
C SER A 498 -6.29 26.67 9.21
N CYS A 499 -5.95 27.64 10.06
CA CYS A 499 -5.87 27.48 11.51
C CYS A 499 -7.25 27.20 12.14
N ASP A 500 -8.29 27.96 11.74
CA ASP A 500 -9.65 27.74 12.25
C ASP A 500 -10.19 26.37 11.82
N MET A 501 -9.89 25.96 10.58
CA MET A 501 -10.23 24.63 10.07
C MET A 501 -9.59 23.54 10.93
N LEU A 502 -8.31 23.68 11.27
CA LEU A 502 -7.63 22.74 12.14
C LEU A 502 -8.25 22.68 13.53
N LYS A 503 -8.57 23.83 14.13
CA LYS A 503 -9.21 23.90 15.44
C LYS A 503 -10.56 23.17 15.46
N GLU A 504 -11.40 23.41 14.46
CA GLU A 504 -12.68 22.72 14.31
C GLU A 504 -12.49 21.22 14.07
N TYR A 505 -11.60 20.84 13.16
CA TYR A 505 -11.27 19.45 12.85
C TYR A 505 -10.85 18.65 14.10
N LEU A 506 -9.94 19.21 14.90
CA LEU A 506 -9.48 18.59 16.15
C LEU A 506 -10.59 18.53 17.20
N SER A 507 -11.57 19.44 17.18
CA SER A 507 -12.73 19.39 18.08
C SER A 507 -13.64 18.18 17.81
N PHE A 508 -13.69 17.70 16.57
CA PHE A 508 -14.46 16.50 16.17
C PHE A 508 -13.64 15.22 16.33
N TYR A 509 -12.42 15.21 15.82
CA TYR A 509 -11.63 13.99 15.68
C TYR A 509 -10.58 13.78 16.76
N GLY A 510 -10.20 14.85 17.48
CA GLY A 510 -9.14 14.86 18.48
C GLY A 510 -9.57 14.44 19.89
N LYS A 511 -10.83 14.66 20.30
CA LYS A 511 -11.29 14.42 21.70
C LYS A 511 -10.92 13.06 22.28
N ASP A 512 -11.02 12.00 21.48
CA ASP A 512 -10.69 10.61 21.87
C ASP A 512 -9.33 10.14 21.32
N CYS A 513 -8.49 11.06 20.84
CA CYS A 513 -7.18 10.74 20.30
C CYS A 513 -6.22 10.42 21.46
N LYS A 514 -5.73 9.18 21.50
CA LYS A 514 -4.82 8.67 22.53
C LYS A 514 -3.52 9.47 22.66
N TYR A 515 -3.18 10.23 21.62
CA TYR A 515 -1.89 10.88 21.43
C TYR A 515 -1.98 12.40 21.30
N GLN A 516 -3.12 12.98 21.66
CA GLN A 516 -3.25 14.44 21.67
C GLN A 516 -2.48 15.01 22.87
N SER A 517 -1.37 15.70 22.61
CA SER A 517 -1.02 16.88 23.38
C SER A 517 -1.88 18.03 22.85
N ASP A 518 -2.36 18.94 23.71
CA ASP A 518 -2.99 20.18 23.27
C ASP A 518 -2.13 20.82 22.17
N VAL A 519 -2.65 20.88 20.94
CA VAL A 519 -2.02 21.61 19.85
C VAL A 519 -2.25 23.08 20.16
N LYS A 520 -1.24 23.72 20.72
CA LYS A 520 -1.25 25.14 21.13
C LYS A 520 -0.68 25.99 20.00
N THR A 521 0.47 25.59 19.48
CA THR A 521 1.18 26.38 18.48
C THR A 521 1.03 25.79 17.09
N VAL A 522 0.35 26.53 16.21
CA VAL A 522 0.08 26.15 14.81
C VAL A 522 0.73 27.15 13.86
N LEU A 523 1.57 26.64 12.96
CA LEU A 523 2.04 27.40 11.80
C LEU A 523 1.01 27.21 10.69
N TYR A 524 0.38 28.29 10.22
CA TYR A 524 -0.61 28.21 9.16
C TYR A 524 -0.29 29.17 8.02
N PHE A 525 -0.71 28.82 6.81
CA PHE A 525 -0.61 29.73 5.67
C PHE A 525 -1.85 30.61 5.65
N ASP A 526 -1.65 31.92 5.72
CA ASP A 526 -2.71 32.92 5.56
C ASP A 526 -2.88 33.19 4.07
N GLU A 527 -3.96 32.66 3.49
CA GLU A 527 -4.22 32.77 2.07
C GLU A 527 -4.55 34.19 1.60
N ASP A 528 -5.10 35.05 2.48
CA ASP A 528 -5.46 36.42 2.15
C ASP A 528 -4.21 37.32 2.10
N GLU A 529 -3.26 37.08 2.99
CA GLU A 529 -1.99 37.83 3.04
C GLU A 529 -0.85 37.17 2.25
N GLY A 530 -1.03 35.94 1.79
CA GLY A 530 -0.04 35.17 1.03
C GLY A 530 1.24 34.85 1.81
N LYS A 531 1.15 34.65 3.13
CA LYS A 531 2.32 34.40 3.99
C LYS A 531 2.02 33.49 5.18
N TRP A 532 3.08 32.90 5.72
CA TRP A 532 3.00 32.07 6.92
C TRP A 532 2.76 32.91 8.18
N ARG A 533 1.83 32.44 9.02
CA ARG A 533 1.44 33.05 10.29
C ARG A 533 1.48 32.02 11.41
N LEU A 534 1.62 32.53 12.63
CA LEU A 534 1.60 31.73 13.84
C LEU A 534 0.30 31.98 14.61
N SER A 535 -0.33 30.91 15.06
CA SER A 535 -1.41 30.94 16.04
C SER A 535 -0.96 30.19 17.30
N ASN A 536 -1.24 30.75 18.47
CA ASN A 536 -0.85 30.23 19.79
C ASN A 536 -2.05 29.89 20.66
#